data_AF-A0A7X3ZMG5-F1
#
_entry.id   AF-A0A7X3ZMG5-F1
#
_cell.length_a   1.000
_cell.length_b   1.000
_cell.length_c   1.000
_cell.angle_alpha   90.00
_cell.angle_beta   90.00
_cell.angle_gamma   90.00
#
_symmetry.space_group_name_H-M   'P 1'
#
loop_
_entity.id
_entity.type
_entity.pdbx_description
1 polymer ?
#
loop_
_entity_poly.entity_id
_entity_poly.type
_entity_poly.pdbx_seq_one_letter_code
_entity_poly.pdbx_strand_id
1 'polypeptide(L)'
;MQTQRICLWSGPRNISTALMYAFGQRSDTEIIDEPLYAHYLHATGAMHPGREEVMASMQTEGADVIRDVILGPCEMPVLFMKQMAHHLVDIDRTFMQKTVNILLIRDPKEMLPSLTKVIGLPTLSDTGLQIQSELYTELQGMGQSPSIIDSRELLLSPKDVLSKLCVKLGLLFEESMLSWEKGGHPSDGVWAPYWYQNVHRSEGFMPYKPKQEPFPNELDGILSECMPYYEILRSDAICSNS
;
A
#
# COMPACT_ATOMS: atom_id res chain seq x y z
N MET A 1 18.33 -11.08 16.42
CA MET A 1 16.88 -10.95 16.73
C MET A 1 16.12 -11.28 15.45
N GLN A 2 14.90 -11.82 15.53
CA GLN A 2 14.12 -12.09 14.32
C GLN A 2 13.48 -10.78 13.84
N THR A 3 13.76 -10.36 12.60
CA THR A 3 13.16 -9.16 12.00
C THR A 3 11.66 -9.35 11.81
N GLN A 4 10.86 -8.37 12.24
CA GLN A 4 9.43 -8.32 11.96
C GLN A 4 9.20 -7.77 10.55
N ARG A 5 8.62 -8.60 9.67
CA ARG A 5 8.38 -8.28 8.25
C ARG A 5 6.95 -7.83 8.06
N ILE A 6 6.75 -6.58 7.64
CA ILE A 6 5.43 -5.97 7.51
C ILE A 6 5.16 -5.72 6.02
N CYS A 7 4.12 -6.35 5.48
CA CYS A 7 3.63 -6.10 4.12
C CYS A 7 2.40 -5.18 4.17
N LEU A 8 2.52 -3.99 3.59
CA LEU A 8 1.40 -3.09 3.34
C LEU A 8 0.81 -3.39 1.96
N TRP A 9 -0.35 -4.04 1.89
CA TRP A 9 -1.06 -4.30 0.64
C TRP A 9 -2.04 -3.17 0.34
N SER A 10 -1.77 -2.41 -0.73
CA SER A 10 -2.59 -1.28 -1.14
C SER A 10 -3.12 -1.41 -2.56
N GLY A 11 -4.23 -0.74 -2.86
CA GLY A 11 -4.59 -0.38 -4.23
C GLY A 11 -3.86 0.88 -4.70
N PRO A 12 -3.91 1.23 -6.00
CA PRO A 12 -3.35 2.48 -6.47
C PRO A 12 -4.10 3.67 -5.86
N ARG A 13 -3.40 4.81 -5.75
CA ARG A 13 -3.96 6.10 -5.29
C ARG A 13 -4.48 6.11 -3.84
N ASN A 14 -3.95 5.25 -2.97
CA ASN A 14 -4.33 5.10 -1.57
C ASN A 14 -3.29 5.62 -0.57
N ILE A 15 -2.52 6.65 -0.88
CA ILE A 15 -1.48 7.25 0.01
C ILE A 15 -0.45 6.26 0.59
N SER A 16 -0.28 5.09 -0.02
CA SER A 16 0.63 4.04 0.43
C SER A 16 2.07 4.51 0.57
N THR A 17 2.56 5.36 -0.35
CA THR A 17 3.91 5.94 -0.28
C THR A 17 4.08 6.83 0.96
N ALA A 18 3.05 7.60 1.34
CA ALA A 18 3.12 8.42 2.56
C ALA A 18 3.18 7.55 3.82
N LEU A 19 2.46 6.42 3.84
CA LEU A 19 2.55 5.46 4.94
C LEU A 19 3.91 4.74 4.97
N MET A 20 4.50 4.43 3.81
CA MET A 20 5.87 3.93 3.72
C MET A 20 6.87 4.93 4.29
N TYR A 21 6.74 6.22 3.95
CA TYR A 21 7.60 7.27 4.48
C TYR A 21 7.45 7.39 5.99
N ALA A 22 6.23 7.33 6.53
CA ALA A 22 5.99 7.33 7.96
C ALA A 22 6.74 6.19 8.69
N PHE A 23 6.74 4.98 8.13
CA PHE A 23 7.55 3.88 8.69
C PHE A 23 9.05 4.10 8.50
N GLY A 24 9.48 4.76 7.41
CA GLY A 24 10.87 5.14 7.16
C GLY A 24 11.44 6.16 8.14
N GLN A 25 10.59 6.86 8.90
CA GLN A 25 11.01 7.79 9.94
C GLN A 25 11.27 7.12 11.30
N ARG A 26 10.95 5.82 11.43
CA ARG A 26 11.20 5.08 12.67
C ARG A 26 12.66 4.71 12.78
N SER A 27 13.20 4.81 14.00
CA SER A 27 14.59 4.48 14.29
C SER A 27 14.98 3.01 14.09
N ASP A 28 13.99 2.11 14.08
CA ASP A 28 14.15 0.65 14.06
C ASP A 28 13.72 -0.02 12.75
N THR A 29 13.41 0.77 11.71
CA THR A 29 12.74 0.27 10.50
C THR A 29 13.54 0.53 9.23
N GLU A 30 13.71 -0.52 8.42
CA GLU A 30 14.08 -0.41 7.02
C GLU A 30 12.82 -0.46 6.13
N ILE A 31 12.80 0.29 5.03
CA ILE A 31 11.66 0.32 4.10
C ILE A 31 12.04 -0.11 2.69
N ILE A 32 11.12 -0.80 2.01
CA ILE A 32 11.25 -1.19 0.60
C ILE A 32 9.99 -0.77 -0.16
N ASP A 33 10.21 -0.15 -1.33
CA ASP A 33 9.16 0.29 -2.23
C ASP A 33 8.85 -0.76 -3.30
N GLU A 34 7.62 -1.28 -3.30
CA GLU A 34 7.03 -2.21 -4.29
C GLU A 34 7.98 -3.30 -4.83
N PRO A 35 8.48 -4.21 -3.97
CA PRO A 35 9.47 -5.20 -4.39
C PRO A 35 8.96 -6.16 -5.49
N LEU A 36 7.64 -6.32 -5.63
CA LEU A 36 7.01 -7.16 -6.65
C LEU A 36 6.73 -6.46 -7.99
N TYR A 37 7.14 -5.19 -8.16
CA TYR A 37 6.71 -4.41 -9.31
C TYR A 37 7.30 -4.89 -10.64
N ALA A 38 8.62 -5.15 -10.70
CA ALA A 38 9.24 -5.73 -11.91
C ALA A 38 8.65 -7.09 -12.28
N HIS A 39 8.36 -7.93 -11.27
CA HIS A 39 7.67 -9.21 -11.48
C HIS A 39 6.30 -9.02 -12.12
N TYR A 40 5.47 -8.13 -11.57
CA TYR A 40 4.15 -7.82 -12.13
C TYR A 40 4.24 -7.37 -13.60
N LEU A 41 5.15 -6.45 -13.90
CA LEU A 41 5.34 -5.96 -15.27
C LEU A 41 5.85 -7.05 -16.22
N HIS A 42 6.70 -7.96 -15.73
CA HIS A 42 7.17 -9.10 -16.50
C HIS A 42 6.05 -10.10 -16.80
N ALA A 43 5.32 -10.54 -15.77
CA ALA A 43 4.28 -11.57 -15.86
C ALA A 43 3.07 -11.12 -16.70
N THR A 44 2.67 -9.85 -16.57
CA THR A 44 1.45 -9.34 -17.22
C THR A 44 1.71 -8.65 -18.57
N GLY A 45 2.93 -8.17 -18.80
CA GLY A 45 3.24 -7.30 -19.93
C GLY A 45 2.64 -5.89 -19.83
N ALA A 46 2.19 -5.46 -18.65
CA ALA A 46 1.60 -4.13 -18.44
C ALA A 46 2.54 -3.00 -18.89
N MET A 47 1.98 -2.03 -19.62
CA MET A 47 2.72 -0.91 -20.23
C MET A 47 2.70 0.33 -19.33
N HIS A 48 3.30 0.23 -18.15
CA HIS A 48 3.42 1.35 -17.22
C HIS A 48 4.56 2.33 -17.61
N PRO A 49 4.49 3.61 -17.22
CA PRO A 49 5.62 4.53 -17.34
C PRO A 49 6.86 4.02 -16.60
N GLY A 50 8.03 4.10 -17.26
CA GLY A 50 9.30 3.64 -16.69
C GLY A 50 9.49 2.11 -16.72
N ARG A 51 8.68 1.38 -17.48
CA ARG A 51 8.65 -0.10 -17.49
C ARG A 51 10.02 -0.75 -17.63
N GLU A 52 10.82 -0.32 -18.60
CA GLU A 52 12.12 -0.89 -18.90
C GLU A 52 13.12 -0.62 -17.78
N GLU A 53 13.08 0.59 -17.22
CA GLU A 53 13.88 0.99 -16.07
C GLU A 53 13.52 0.16 -14.83
N VAL A 54 12.23 -0.07 -14.58
CA VAL A 54 11.78 -0.94 -13.48
C VAL A 54 12.33 -2.34 -13.67
N MET A 55 12.09 -2.98 -14.82
CA MET A 55 12.61 -4.33 -15.09
C MET A 55 14.14 -4.45 -14.98
N ALA A 56 14.88 -3.42 -15.36
CA ALA A 56 16.34 -3.43 -15.28
C ALA A 56 16.86 -3.27 -13.84
N SER A 57 16.05 -2.70 -12.94
CA SER A 57 16.46 -2.33 -11.57
C SER A 57 16.16 -3.39 -10.50
N MET A 58 15.32 -4.39 -10.79
CA MET A 58 14.85 -5.37 -9.80
C MET A 58 14.60 -6.76 -10.40
N GLN A 59 14.51 -7.77 -9.54
CA GLN A 59 14.22 -9.16 -9.94
C GLN A 59 12.81 -9.28 -10.56
N THR A 60 12.69 -10.06 -11.64
CA THR A 60 11.43 -10.30 -12.36
C THR A 60 10.75 -11.61 -11.95
N GLU A 61 11.47 -12.52 -11.31
CA GLU A 61 10.93 -13.81 -10.84
C GLU A 61 10.35 -13.65 -9.43
N GLY A 62 9.04 -13.84 -9.28
CA GLY A 62 8.34 -13.61 -8.00
C GLY A 62 8.87 -14.49 -6.87
N ALA A 63 9.23 -15.74 -7.15
CA ALA A 63 9.82 -16.65 -6.18
C ALA A 63 11.19 -16.15 -5.65
N ASP A 64 12.00 -15.52 -6.51
CA ASP A 64 13.28 -14.93 -6.13
C ASP A 64 13.06 -13.70 -5.26
N VAL A 65 12.11 -12.82 -5.64
CA VAL A 65 11.74 -11.64 -4.83
C VAL A 65 11.29 -12.06 -3.43
N ILE A 66 10.46 -13.10 -3.33
CA ILE A 66 9.97 -13.60 -2.04
C ILE A 66 11.14 -14.11 -1.19
N ARG A 67 12.03 -14.92 -1.77
CA ARG A 67 13.16 -15.53 -1.06
C ARG A 67 14.21 -14.52 -0.64
N ASP A 68 14.61 -13.64 -1.56
CA ASP A 68 15.81 -12.81 -1.43
C ASP A 68 15.51 -11.40 -0.90
N VAL A 69 14.28 -10.91 -1.09
CA VAL A 69 13.88 -9.54 -0.70
C VAL A 69 12.87 -9.58 0.45
N ILE A 70 11.71 -10.21 0.25
CA ILE A 70 10.62 -10.19 1.26
C ILE A 70 11.02 -10.96 2.52
N LEU A 71 11.56 -12.17 2.34
CA LEU A 71 12.03 -13.03 3.42
C LEU A 71 13.55 -13.00 3.62
N GLY A 72 14.26 -12.24 2.76
CA GLY A 72 15.71 -12.16 2.73
C GLY A 72 16.34 -11.45 3.94
N PRO A 73 17.66 -11.22 3.91
CA PRO A 73 18.37 -10.56 5.00
C PRO A 73 17.85 -9.14 5.27
N CYS A 74 17.85 -8.73 6.54
CA CYS A 74 17.59 -7.36 6.97
C CYS A 74 18.30 -7.15 8.31
N GLU A 75 19.04 -6.05 8.42
CA GLU A 75 19.82 -5.73 9.63
C GLU A 75 18.97 -5.00 10.68
N MET A 76 17.82 -4.46 10.28
CA MET A 76 16.92 -3.72 11.15
C MET A 76 15.92 -4.63 11.87
N PRO A 77 15.46 -4.26 13.08
CA PRO A 77 14.40 -4.97 13.79
C PRO A 77 13.08 -5.09 13.00
N VAL A 78 12.75 -4.09 12.18
CA VAL A 78 11.54 -4.05 11.36
C VAL A 78 11.90 -3.85 9.89
N LEU A 79 11.25 -4.62 9.01
CA LEU A 79 11.27 -4.41 7.56
C LEU A 79 9.84 -4.08 7.10
N PHE A 80 9.61 -2.87 6.61
CA PHE A 80 8.32 -2.43 6.08
C PHE A 80 8.34 -2.40 4.55
N MET A 81 7.47 -3.18 3.92
CA MET A 81 7.39 -3.29 2.48
C MET A 81 6.06 -2.73 2.01
N LYS A 82 6.12 -1.68 1.19
CA LYS A 82 4.96 -1.17 0.48
C LYS A 82 4.69 -2.07 -0.73
N GLN A 83 3.50 -2.67 -0.79
CA GLN A 83 3.08 -3.53 -1.88
C GLN A 83 1.83 -2.97 -2.58
N MET A 84 1.68 -3.29 -3.86
CA MET A 84 0.40 -3.16 -4.56
C MET A 84 -0.26 -4.54 -4.62
N ALA A 85 -1.54 -4.63 -4.23
CA ALA A 85 -2.27 -5.90 -4.19
C ALA A 85 -2.34 -6.56 -5.58
N HIS A 86 -2.52 -5.78 -6.64
CA HIS A 86 -2.54 -6.28 -8.02
C HIS A 86 -1.17 -6.77 -8.53
N HIS A 87 -0.08 -6.58 -7.79
CA HIS A 87 1.22 -7.18 -8.14
C HIS A 87 1.30 -8.67 -7.75
N LEU A 88 0.31 -9.22 -7.02
CA LEU A 88 0.23 -10.64 -6.68
C LEU A 88 -0.31 -11.49 -7.84
N VAL A 89 0.45 -11.52 -8.93
CA VAL A 89 0.17 -12.34 -10.12
C VAL A 89 1.03 -13.58 -10.04
N ASP A 90 0.45 -14.78 -10.20
CA ASP A 90 1.17 -16.06 -10.22
C ASP A 90 2.16 -16.29 -9.06
N ILE A 91 1.85 -15.73 -7.88
CA ILE A 91 2.66 -15.84 -6.66
C ILE A 91 2.01 -16.80 -5.67
N ASP A 92 2.80 -17.74 -5.14
CA ASP A 92 2.43 -18.53 -3.97
C ASP A 92 2.35 -17.62 -2.73
N ARG A 93 1.14 -17.41 -2.21
CA ARG A 93 0.88 -16.53 -1.05
C ARG A 93 1.22 -17.16 0.30
N THR A 94 1.70 -18.41 0.36
CA THR A 94 2.08 -19.07 1.63
C THR A 94 3.19 -18.33 2.39
N PHE A 95 4.03 -17.53 1.72
CA PHE A 95 5.04 -16.71 2.38
C PHE A 95 4.43 -15.72 3.40
N MET A 96 3.16 -15.33 3.22
CA MET A 96 2.48 -14.40 4.11
C MET A 96 2.32 -14.95 5.53
N GLN A 97 2.44 -16.26 5.74
CA GLN A 97 2.52 -16.87 7.08
C GLN A 97 3.74 -16.40 7.88
N LYS A 98 4.76 -15.87 7.20
CA LYS A 98 6.00 -15.35 7.81
C LYS A 98 6.05 -13.83 7.85
N THR A 99 4.95 -13.15 7.49
CA THR A 99 4.85 -11.68 7.50
C THR A 99 3.64 -11.24 8.33
N VAL A 100 3.71 -10.01 8.83
CA VAL A 100 2.58 -9.28 9.38
C VAL A 100 1.98 -8.45 8.25
N ASN A 101 0.66 -8.49 8.08
CA ASN A 101 0.00 -7.92 6.90
C ASN A 101 -0.92 -6.76 7.29
N ILE A 102 -0.84 -5.67 6.52
CA ILE A 102 -1.67 -4.48 6.65
C ILE A 102 -2.39 -4.27 5.32
N LEU A 103 -3.69 -4.00 5.34
CA LEU A 103 -4.47 -3.65 4.16
C LEU A 103 -4.78 -2.15 4.20
N LEU A 104 -4.38 -1.42 3.15
CA LEU A 104 -4.66 0.02 3.02
C LEU A 104 -5.70 0.27 1.93
N ILE A 105 -6.89 0.66 2.38
CA ILE A 105 -8.07 0.87 1.55
C ILE A 105 -8.40 2.36 1.44
N ARG A 106 -9.23 2.67 0.45
CA ARG A 106 -9.79 4.00 0.23
C ARG A 106 -11.16 3.86 -0.37
N ASP A 107 -12.05 4.79 -0.02
CA ASP A 107 -13.38 4.88 -0.62
C ASP A 107 -13.27 4.91 -2.16
N PRO A 108 -13.89 3.95 -2.88
CA PRO A 108 -13.89 3.92 -4.33
C PRO A 108 -14.40 5.23 -4.97
N LYS A 109 -15.36 5.92 -4.34
CA LYS A 109 -15.88 7.22 -4.81
C LYS A 109 -14.79 8.28 -4.87
N GLU A 110 -13.83 8.21 -3.94
CA GLU A 110 -12.69 9.11 -3.94
C GLU A 110 -11.55 8.62 -4.83
N MET A 111 -11.33 7.32 -4.90
CA MET A 111 -10.18 6.74 -5.61
C MET A 111 -10.39 6.73 -7.14
N LEU A 112 -11.54 6.26 -7.62
CA LEU A 112 -11.81 6.00 -9.05
C LEU A 112 -11.60 7.22 -9.96
N PRO A 113 -12.07 8.44 -9.61
CA PRO A 113 -11.86 9.60 -10.49
C PRO A 113 -10.39 9.99 -10.60
N SER A 114 -9.57 9.66 -9.60
CA SER A 114 -8.13 9.92 -9.62
C SER A 114 -7.37 8.83 -10.37
N LEU A 115 -7.81 7.57 -10.30
CA LEU A 115 -7.25 6.47 -11.08
C LEU A 115 -7.55 6.64 -12.58
N THR A 116 -8.76 7.07 -12.92
CA THR A 116 -9.21 7.26 -14.31
C THR A 116 -8.34 8.26 -15.08
N LYS A 117 -7.87 9.31 -14.40
CA LYS A 117 -6.96 10.32 -14.98
C LYS A 117 -5.60 9.74 -15.39
N VAL A 118 -5.23 8.57 -14.87
CA VAL A 118 -3.94 7.93 -15.13
C VAL A 118 -4.06 6.81 -16.16
N ILE A 119 -5.07 5.96 -16.03
CA ILE A 119 -5.17 4.72 -16.82
C ILE A 119 -6.39 4.67 -17.77
N GLY A 120 -7.21 5.72 -17.84
CA GLY A 120 -8.49 5.68 -18.55
C GLY A 120 -9.55 4.94 -17.74
N LEU A 121 -10.51 4.26 -18.39
CA LEU A 121 -11.59 3.58 -17.67
C LEU A 121 -11.07 2.35 -16.91
N PRO A 122 -11.07 2.33 -15.56
CA PRO A 122 -10.52 1.23 -14.79
C PRO A 122 -11.48 0.03 -14.73
N THR A 123 -10.91 -1.17 -14.59
CA THR A 123 -11.60 -2.39 -14.21
C THR A 123 -11.53 -2.63 -12.70
N LEU A 124 -12.28 -3.60 -12.18
CA LEU A 124 -12.23 -3.98 -10.76
C LEU A 124 -10.82 -4.42 -10.34
N SER A 125 -10.11 -5.13 -11.21
CA SER A 125 -8.75 -5.61 -10.95
C SER A 125 -7.77 -4.44 -10.73
N ASP A 126 -7.90 -3.36 -11.53
CA ASP A 126 -7.04 -2.18 -11.42
C ASP A 126 -7.16 -1.48 -10.06
N THR A 127 -8.27 -1.65 -9.35
CA THR A 127 -8.47 -1.05 -8.02
C THR A 127 -7.71 -1.77 -6.91
N GLY A 128 -7.38 -3.05 -7.12
CA GLY A 128 -6.83 -3.94 -6.09
C GLY A 128 -7.81 -4.34 -4.97
N LEU A 129 -9.03 -3.80 -4.91
CA LEU A 129 -9.96 -4.03 -3.81
C LEU A 129 -10.42 -5.48 -3.70
N GLN A 130 -10.69 -6.13 -4.84
CA GLN A 130 -11.05 -7.54 -4.87
C GLN A 130 -9.93 -8.39 -4.25
N ILE A 131 -8.69 -8.19 -4.71
CA ILE A 131 -7.53 -8.92 -4.18
C ILE A 131 -7.32 -8.62 -2.69
N GLN A 132 -7.48 -7.37 -2.25
CA GLN A 132 -7.38 -7.03 -0.82
C GLN A 132 -8.43 -7.75 0.03
N SER A 133 -9.66 -7.93 -0.48
CA SER A 133 -10.72 -8.67 0.22
C SER A 133 -10.45 -10.18 0.25
N GLU A 134 -9.93 -10.75 -0.83
CA GLU A 134 -9.45 -12.13 -0.88
C GLU A 134 -8.31 -12.35 0.12
N LEU A 135 -7.31 -11.47 0.14
CA LEU A 135 -6.21 -11.49 1.10
C LEU A 135 -6.71 -11.41 2.54
N TYR A 136 -7.70 -10.57 2.82
CA TYR A 136 -8.28 -10.48 4.15
C TYR A 136 -8.79 -11.84 4.64
N THR A 137 -9.57 -12.52 3.80
CA THR A 137 -10.14 -13.84 4.08
C THR A 137 -9.05 -14.91 4.21
N GLU A 138 -8.08 -14.93 3.28
CA GLU A 138 -6.95 -15.87 3.30
C GLU A 138 -6.11 -15.73 4.56
N LEU A 139 -5.77 -14.49 4.95
CA LEU A 139 -4.98 -14.20 6.14
C LEU A 139 -5.72 -14.61 7.43
N GLN A 140 -7.03 -14.38 7.49
CA GLN A 140 -7.86 -14.90 8.58
C GLN A 140 -7.86 -16.43 8.63
N GLY A 141 -7.95 -17.09 7.47
CA GLY A 141 -7.82 -18.55 7.35
C GLY A 141 -6.46 -19.09 7.81
N MET A 142 -5.40 -18.27 7.69
CA MET A 142 -4.05 -18.56 8.24
C MET A 142 -3.95 -18.26 9.75
N GLY A 143 -5.02 -17.81 10.41
CA GLY A 143 -5.04 -17.43 11.82
C GLY A 143 -4.45 -16.05 12.11
N GLN A 144 -4.27 -15.21 11.09
CA GLN A 144 -3.85 -13.82 11.27
C GLN A 144 -5.04 -12.88 11.41
N SER A 145 -4.82 -11.74 12.04
CA SER A 145 -5.78 -10.63 12.12
C SER A 145 -5.15 -9.39 11.48
N PRO A 146 -5.15 -9.28 10.13
CA PRO A 146 -4.49 -8.18 9.44
C PRO A 146 -5.10 -6.84 9.84
N SER A 147 -4.24 -5.83 10.02
CA SER A 147 -4.72 -4.48 10.33
C SER A 147 -5.24 -3.82 9.07
N ILE A 148 -6.43 -3.21 9.12
CA ILE A 148 -6.99 -2.46 8.00
C ILE A 148 -6.91 -0.97 8.31
N ILE A 149 -6.36 -0.21 7.38
CA ILE A 149 -6.26 1.25 7.45
C ILE A 149 -7.12 1.82 6.33
N ASP A 150 -8.05 2.68 6.69
CA ASP A 150 -8.75 3.51 5.73
C ASP A 150 -7.99 4.84 5.54
N SER A 151 -7.72 5.20 4.28
CA SER A 151 -6.96 6.41 3.97
C SER A 151 -7.62 7.70 4.47
N ARG A 152 -8.95 7.80 4.52
CA ARG A 152 -9.63 8.98 5.06
C ARG A 152 -9.40 9.07 6.57
N GLU A 153 -9.54 7.97 7.30
CA GLU A 153 -9.27 7.95 8.75
C GLU A 153 -7.82 8.35 9.04
N LEU A 154 -6.86 7.82 8.26
CA LEU A 154 -5.45 8.17 8.42
C LEU A 154 -5.20 9.67 8.16
N LEU A 155 -5.83 10.27 7.15
CA LEU A 155 -5.64 11.69 6.83
C LEU A 155 -6.41 12.63 7.78
N LEU A 156 -7.46 12.14 8.45
CA LEU A 156 -8.19 12.90 9.47
C LEU A 156 -7.40 13.01 10.77
N SER A 157 -6.76 11.92 11.21
CA SER A 157 -5.94 11.91 12.43
C SER A 157 -4.73 10.97 12.30
N PRO A 158 -3.66 11.40 11.62
CA PRO A 158 -2.49 10.55 11.37
C PRO A 158 -1.89 9.97 12.64
N LYS A 159 -1.74 10.82 13.68
CA LYS A 159 -1.18 10.42 14.98
C LYS A 159 -1.99 9.32 15.65
N ASP A 160 -3.31 9.46 15.70
CA ASP A 160 -4.17 8.48 16.38
C ASP A 160 -4.19 7.14 15.63
N VAL A 161 -4.38 7.17 14.31
CA VAL A 161 -4.41 5.96 13.48
C VAL A 161 -3.07 5.23 13.51
N LEU A 162 -1.94 5.94 13.37
CA LEU A 162 -0.60 5.34 13.45
C LEU A 162 -0.27 4.82 14.84
N SER A 163 -0.72 5.50 15.90
CA SER A 163 -0.54 5.00 17.28
C SER A 163 -1.28 3.69 17.49
N LYS A 164 -2.55 3.61 17.06
CA LYS A 164 -3.36 2.38 17.11
C LYS A 164 -2.77 1.26 16.26
N LEU A 165 -2.26 1.59 15.09
CA LEU A 165 -1.56 0.64 14.22
C LEU A 165 -0.31 0.08 14.91
N CYS A 166 0.55 0.94 15.46
CA CYS A 166 1.76 0.51 16.16
C CYS A 166 1.42 -0.44 17.33
N VAL A 167 0.40 -0.13 18.12
CA VAL A 167 -0.08 -1.03 19.20
C VAL A 167 -0.50 -2.39 18.65
N LYS A 168 -1.29 -2.43 17.56
CA LYS A 168 -1.70 -3.70 16.91
C LYS A 168 -0.51 -4.51 16.36
N LEU A 169 0.56 -3.83 15.95
CA LEU A 169 1.78 -4.44 15.43
C LEU A 169 2.79 -4.81 16.52
N GLY A 170 2.56 -4.44 17.78
CA GLY A 170 3.53 -4.62 18.87
C GLY A 170 4.72 -3.67 18.80
N LEU A 171 4.56 -2.52 18.13
CA LEU A 171 5.58 -1.49 17.95
C LEU A 171 5.32 -0.26 18.84
N LEU A 172 6.37 0.49 19.16
CA LEU A 172 6.25 1.81 19.79
C LEU A 172 6.00 2.88 18.73
N PHE A 173 4.99 3.72 18.90
CA PHE A 173 4.80 4.90 18.04
C PHE A 173 5.93 5.91 18.25
N GLU A 174 6.49 6.44 17.16
CA GLU A 174 7.48 7.51 17.19
C GLU A 174 6.88 8.76 16.54
N GLU A 175 7.03 9.94 17.16
CA GLU A 175 6.47 11.19 16.61
C GLU A 175 7.07 11.54 15.23
N SER A 176 8.30 11.07 14.96
CA SER A 176 8.97 11.20 13.66
C SER A 176 8.16 10.61 12.51
N MET A 177 7.30 9.62 12.76
CA MET A 177 6.40 9.03 11.75
C MET A 177 5.45 10.03 11.10
N LEU A 178 5.26 11.22 11.68
CA LEU A 178 4.34 12.23 11.19
C LEU A 178 4.96 13.22 10.20
N SER A 179 6.29 13.24 10.07
CA SER A 179 6.99 14.25 9.28
C SER A 179 8.18 13.71 8.53
N TRP A 180 8.40 14.19 7.30
CA TRP A 180 9.56 13.84 6.47
C TRP A 180 10.06 15.06 5.69
N GLU A 181 11.24 14.96 5.10
CA GLU A 181 11.78 16.01 4.23
C GLU A 181 11.13 15.99 2.84
N LYS A 182 11.02 17.15 2.21
CA LYS A 182 10.62 17.25 0.80
C LYS A 182 11.72 16.67 -0.10
N GLY A 183 11.32 16.19 -1.27
CA GLY A 183 12.25 15.74 -2.32
C GLY A 183 12.30 14.22 -2.52
N GLY A 184 11.53 13.46 -1.75
CA GLY A 184 11.44 12.00 -1.85
C GLY A 184 12.26 11.26 -0.81
N HIS A 185 12.44 9.97 -1.01
CA HIS A 185 13.19 9.10 -0.09
C HIS A 185 14.22 8.27 -0.86
N PRO A 186 15.42 7.99 -0.29
CA PRO A 186 16.42 7.15 -0.95
C PRO A 186 15.93 5.75 -1.36
N SER A 187 14.91 5.24 -0.66
CA SER A 187 14.27 3.94 -0.97
C SER A 187 13.18 4.01 -2.05
N ASP A 188 12.91 5.19 -2.62
CA ASP A 188 11.98 5.32 -3.73
C ASP A 188 12.45 4.50 -4.94
N GLY A 189 11.52 3.77 -5.55
CA GLY A 189 11.81 3.06 -6.80
C GLY A 189 12.06 4.02 -7.97
N VAL A 190 12.68 3.50 -9.05
CA VAL A 190 12.96 4.27 -10.28
C VAL A 190 11.71 4.84 -10.96
N TRP A 191 10.53 4.37 -10.58
CA TRP A 191 9.23 4.87 -11.04
C TRP A 191 8.73 6.12 -10.29
N ALA A 192 9.37 6.51 -9.19
CA ALA A 192 8.94 7.64 -8.37
C ALA A 192 8.67 8.95 -9.15
N PRO A 193 9.47 9.34 -10.17
CA PRO A 193 9.19 10.54 -10.97
C PRO A 193 7.81 10.55 -11.64
N TYR A 194 7.21 9.38 -11.91
CA TYR A 194 5.91 9.25 -12.56
C TYR A 194 4.74 9.25 -11.56
N TRP A 195 4.96 8.76 -10.34
CA TRP A 195 3.86 8.46 -9.40
C TRP A 195 3.85 9.34 -8.14
N TYR A 196 5.01 9.85 -7.69
CA TYR A 196 5.21 10.34 -6.32
C TYR A 196 5.30 11.86 -6.19
N GLN A 197 5.00 12.61 -7.25
CA GLN A 197 5.06 14.07 -7.25
C GLN A 197 4.37 14.72 -6.04
N ASN A 198 3.26 14.17 -5.56
CA ASN A 198 2.54 14.70 -4.41
C ASN A 198 3.28 14.48 -3.07
N VAL A 199 3.81 13.28 -2.82
CA VAL A 199 4.51 12.98 -1.56
C VAL A 199 5.87 13.66 -1.51
N HIS A 200 6.54 13.83 -2.67
CA HIS A 200 7.79 14.57 -2.78
C HIS A 200 7.65 16.06 -2.44
N ARG A 201 6.42 16.60 -2.53
CA ARG A 201 6.11 18.00 -2.18
C ARG A 201 5.60 18.16 -0.76
N SER A 202 5.32 17.08 -0.04
CA SER A 202 4.79 17.12 1.32
C SER A 202 5.91 16.93 2.35
N GLU A 203 5.63 17.33 3.59
CA GLU A 203 6.51 17.15 4.76
C GLU A 203 5.86 16.25 5.81
N GLY A 204 4.82 15.53 5.41
CA GLY A 204 3.93 14.78 6.28
C GLY A 204 2.63 14.41 5.56
N PHE A 205 1.67 13.85 6.31
CA PHE A 205 0.34 13.54 5.80
C PHE A 205 -0.42 14.83 5.47
N MET A 206 -0.89 14.95 4.23
CA MET A 206 -1.70 16.08 3.81
C MET A 206 -3.09 16.00 4.45
N PRO A 207 -3.66 17.10 4.97
CA PRO A 207 -5.00 17.07 5.55
C PRO A 207 -6.04 16.54 4.56
N TYR A 208 -6.97 15.72 5.06
CA TYR A 208 -8.09 15.24 4.27
C TYR A 208 -8.90 16.42 3.69
N LYS A 209 -9.21 16.35 2.39
CA LYS A 209 -10.09 17.31 1.71
C LYS A 209 -11.13 16.52 0.92
N PRO A 210 -12.44 16.67 1.23
CA PRO A 210 -13.47 16.01 0.45
C PRO A 210 -13.47 16.54 -0.99
N LYS A 211 -13.75 15.65 -1.95
CA LYS A 211 -13.94 16.04 -3.35
C LYS A 211 -15.26 16.82 -3.47
N GLN A 212 -15.19 17.96 -4.14
CA GLN A 212 -16.35 18.83 -4.42
C GLN A 212 -16.90 18.62 -5.84
N GLU A 213 -16.10 18.03 -6.72
CA GLU A 213 -16.51 17.69 -8.08
C GLU A 213 -17.58 16.57 -8.04
N PRO A 214 -18.60 16.63 -8.92
CA PRO A 214 -19.57 15.56 -9.03
C PRO A 214 -18.88 14.26 -9.47
N PHE A 215 -19.37 13.13 -8.96
CA PHE A 215 -18.86 11.83 -9.35
C PHE A 215 -19.19 11.56 -10.83
N PRO A 216 -18.24 11.12 -11.67
CA PRO A 216 -18.50 10.84 -13.08
C PRO A 216 -19.45 9.66 -13.27
N ASN A 217 -20.59 9.87 -13.92
CA ASN A 217 -21.63 8.83 -14.12
C ASN A 217 -21.11 7.58 -14.85
N GLU A 218 -20.13 7.73 -15.75
CA GLU A 218 -19.48 6.61 -16.45
C GLU A 218 -18.77 5.61 -15.51
N LEU A 219 -18.49 6.02 -14.27
CA LEU A 219 -17.86 5.19 -13.25
C LEU A 219 -18.88 4.54 -12.30
N ASP A 220 -20.19 4.77 -12.45
CA ASP A 220 -21.21 4.25 -11.52
C ASP A 220 -21.25 2.70 -11.48
N GLY A 221 -21.02 2.07 -12.64
CA GLY A 221 -20.94 0.60 -12.75
C GLY A 221 -19.79 0.03 -11.94
N ILE A 222 -18.56 0.48 -12.22
CA ILE A 222 -17.37 0.03 -11.51
C ILE A 222 -17.40 0.41 -10.02
N LEU A 223 -17.96 1.57 -9.66
CA LEU A 223 -18.18 1.95 -8.27
C LEU A 223 -19.04 0.89 -7.57
N SER A 224 -20.16 0.50 -8.17
CA SER A 224 -21.07 -0.50 -7.61
C SER A 224 -20.40 -1.87 -7.43
N GLU A 225 -19.51 -2.24 -8.34
CA GLU A 225 -18.69 -3.47 -8.22
C GLU A 225 -17.67 -3.40 -7.09
N CYS A 226 -17.09 -2.22 -6.82
CA CYS A 226 -16.08 -2.02 -5.77
C CYS A 226 -16.67 -2.01 -4.36
N MET A 227 -17.88 -1.46 -4.19
CA MET A 227 -18.46 -1.17 -2.88
C MET A 227 -18.55 -2.38 -1.94
N PRO A 228 -19.00 -3.58 -2.37
CA PRO A 228 -19.07 -4.74 -1.47
C PRO A 228 -17.71 -5.11 -0.86
N TYR A 229 -16.64 -5.09 -1.65
CA TYR A 229 -15.29 -5.39 -1.16
C TYR A 229 -14.78 -4.32 -0.20
N TYR A 230 -15.02 -3.05 -0.53
CA TYR A 230 -14.64 -1.93 0.33
C TYR A 230 -15.38 -1.96 1.67
N GLU A 231 -16.69 -2.21 1.68
CA GLU A 231 -17.50 -2.22 2.91
C GLU A 231 -17.09 -3.34 3.87
N ILE A 232 -16.80 -4.55 3.34
CA ILE A 232 -16.27 -5.68 4.12
C ILE A 232 -14.95 -5.31 4.80
N LEU A 233 -14.04 -4.65 4.09
CA LEU A 233 -12.76 -4.23 4.66
C LEU A 233 -12.93 -3.05 5.63
N ARG A 234 -13.80 -2.10 5.29
CA ARG A 234 -13.99 -0.87 6.06
C ARG A 234 -14.60 -1.13 7.44
N SER A 235 -15.43 -2.17 7.59
CA SER A 235 -16.02 -2.52 8.88
C SER A 235 -15.00 -2.86 9.95
N ASP A 236 -13.83 -3.38 9.55
CA ASP A 236 -12.74 -3.77 10.46
C ASP A 236 -11.57 -2.78 10.45
N ALA A 237 -11.72 -1.65 9.76
CA ALA A 237 -10.67 -0.63 9.68
C ALA A 237 -10.50 0.16 10.99
N ILE A 238 -9.25 0.55 11.26
CA ILE A 238 -8.90 1.41 12.38
C ILE A 238 -9.60 2.77 12.20
N CYS A 239 -10.55 3.08 13.07
CA CYS A 239 -11.22 4.37 13.12
C CYS A 239 -10.40 5.38 13.91
N SER A 240 -10.33 6.61 13.42
CA SER A 240 -9.84 7.75 14.20
C SER A 240 -10.84 8.07 15.32
N ASN A 241 -10.33 8.45 16.50
CA ASN A 241 -11.16 9.07 17.52
C ASN A 241 -11.39 10.52 17.06
N SER A 242 -12.56 10.77 16.47
CA SER A 242 -13.00 12.13 16.09
C SER A 242 -13.32 12.98 17.31
#